data_AF-A0A948KEU2-F1
#
_entry.id   AF-A0A948KEU2-F1
#
_cell.length_a   1.000
_cell.length_b   1.000
_cell.length_c   1.000
_cell.angle_alpha   90.00
_cell.angle_beta   90.00
_cell.angle_gamma   90.00
#
_symmetry.space_group_name_H-M   'P 1'
#
loop_
_entity.id
_entity.type
_entity.pdbx_description
1 polymer ?
#
loop_
_entity_poly.entity_id
_entity_poly.type
_entity_poly.pdbx_seq_one_letter_code
_entity_poly.pdbx_strand_id
1 'polypeptide(L)'
;MKNWLSWFELLSMAVLACSVVPSVMAANSLDVNQIESLFTSNTKDFIKHVNELADGNMLRTWPEQDQVTLNYYIGVAAIAQNDYQKAELSLNRVLNVSDNLDLQYRAVIALVNLYQHKGNFYQAFSYGLQFSDEKFSEVKDEIKAVGLMAMALALMDSGLYDESANLVRKIQLDKVSSRARCAALYLISQIAYKSNIFVKPLEQIKADNQQCAAEKQTLYELLTDSAVSLVYLNQGDSERALQLLQEKNAQVVQLGYENLTVGWQAVLVNILASKKDLSSLETEARKLEPLTQTKAIENSLEVALLAYQGLASSYKLLGDQQKAMHYLELYQQTYQKANNRQMTAALAYYAALMQAAERKQEISQLNQQTRQLQLENELAKAETVNNRLYLLVALTVLLLLTTVLYRTHRSGIKLKERVTFDKLTRVFSRDHFEDVLATSLTVAQGQQQKLGFVLFDLDHFKQVNDSYGHQTGDWVLQQAANAAQQCLRKSDAIGRIGGEEFAILLQDCDLSMSWALAESVRLAIADIDTTPTGHQFSVTASLGVSTAQDYGYSARKLFAVADEALYQAKQQGRNRVMPQVPRQF
;
A
#
# COMPACT_ATOMS: atom_id res chain seq x y z
N MET A 1 -4.69 -53.47 -31.04
CA MET A 1 -5.26 -53.36 -29.68
C MET A 1 -5.21 -51.89 -29.27
N LYS A 2 -6.28 -51.14 -29.54
CA LYS A 2 -6.45 -49.74 -29.11
C LYS A 2 -6.86 -49.72 -27.63
N ASN A 3 -6.50 -48.66 -26.91
CA ASN A 3 -6.23 -48.67 -25.47
C ASN A 3 -7.43 -48.88 -24.52
N TRP A 4 -7.05 -49.33 -23.32
CA TRP A 4 -7.77 -49.79 -22.12
C TRP A 4 -8.54 -48.71 -21.33
N LEU A 5 -8.99 -47.67 -22.02
CA LEU A 5 -9.37 -46.42 -21.41
C LEU A 5 -10.81 -46.42 -20.93
N SER A 6 -11.06 -46.20 -19.63
CA SER A 6 -12.40 -45.94 -19.07
C SER A 6 -13.16 -44.88 -19.90
N TRP A 7 -14.49 -44.85 -19.87
CA TRP A 7 -15.26 -43.84 -20.60
C TRP A 7 -14.85 -42.40 -20.21
N PHE A 8 -14.38 -42.25 -18.98
CA PHE A 8 -13.72 -41.06 -18.43
C PHE A 8 -12.38 -40.74 -19.10
N GLU A 9 -11.57 -41.76 -19.39
CA GLU A 9 -10.28 -41.66 -20.11
C GLU A 9 -10.45 -41.36 -21.61
N LEU A 10 -11.53 -41.84 -22.25
CA LEU A 10 -11.82 -41.53 -23.66
C LEU A 10 -12.27 -40.07 -23.84
N LEU A 11 -13.08 -39.55 -22.92
CA LEU A 11 -13.43 -38.13 -22.84
C LEU A 11 -12.21 -37.28 -22.48
N SER A 12 -11.46 -37.63 -21.44
CA SER A 12 -10.29 -36.85 -21.00
C SER A 12 -9.18 -36.80 -22.04
N MET A 13 -8.92 -37.90 -22.77
CA MET A 13 -7.92 -37.91 -23.86
C MET A 13 -8.33 -37.13 -25.11
N ALA A 14 -9.61 -37.03 -25.43
CA ALA A 14 -10.03 -36.19 -26.55
C ALA A 14 -10.11 -34.70 -26.23
N VAL A 15 -10.38 -34.40 -24.96
CA VAL A 15 -10.39 -33.07 -24.37
C VAL A 15 -8.94 -32.52 -24.36
N LEU A 16 -7.94 -33.31 -23.97
CA LEU A 16 -6.52 -32.90 -23.94
C LEU A 16 -5.85 -32.74 -25.31
N ALA A 17 -6.51 -33.14 -26.41
CA ALA A 17 -5.97 -33.12 -27.77
C ALA A 17 -6.39 -31.89 -28.62
N CYS A 18 -7.24 -31.00 -28.07
CA CYS A 18 -7.84 -29.92 -28.84
C CYS A 18 -7.04 -28.61 -28.69
N SER A 19 -6.14 -28.35 -29.65
CA SER A 19 -5.85 -27.06 -30.31
C SER A 19 -4.35 -26.82 -30.50
N VAL A 20 -3.94 -26.69 -31.76
CA VAL A 20 -2.59 -26.42 -32.25
C VAL A 20 -1.93 -25.23 -31.52
N VAL A 21 -0.77 -25.45 -30.91
CA VAL A 21 0.19 -24.38 -30.64
C VAL A 21 1.13 -24.31 -31.84
N PRO A 22 1.06 -23.28 -32.70
CA PRO A 22 2.03 -23.14 -33.77
C PRO A 22 3.34 -22.63 -33.15
N SER A 23 4.37 -23.48 -33.09
CA SER A 23 5.74 -23.01 -32.92
C SER A 23 6.53 -23.26 -34.21
N VAL A 24 7.17 -22.20 -34.66
CA VAL A 24 8.05 -22.13 -35.83
C VAL A 24 9.16 -23.18 -35.70
N MET A 25 9.35 -24.00 -36.74
CA MET A 25 10.38 -25.04 -36.76
C MET A 25 11.79 -24.43 -36.77
N ALA A 26 12.48 -24.53 -35.64
CA ALA A 26 13.93 -24.45 -35.56
C ALA A 26 14.51 -25.86 -35.42
N ALA A 27 15.75 -26.07 -35.86
CA ALA A 27 16.40 -27.40 -35.83
C ALA A 27 16.66 -27.98 -34.41
N ASN A 28 16.20 -27.30 -33.35
CA ASN A 28 16.34 -27.67 -31.93
C ASN A 28 15.07 -27.33 -31.11
N SER A 29 13.88 -27.29 -31.73
CA SER A 29 12.62 -27.00 -31.06
C SER A 29 11.70 -28.22 -31.00
N LEU A 30 10.80 -28.26 -30.02
CA LEU A 30 9.82 -29.34 -29.86
C LEU A 30 8.79 -29.34 -31.01
N ASP A 31 8.64 -30.46 -31.71
CA ASP A 31 7.56 -30.65 -32.70
C ASP A 31 6.25 -31.05 -31.99
N VAL A 32 5.52 -30.02 -31.54
CA VAL A 32 4.24 -30.20 -30.85
C VAL A 32 3.18 -30.84 -31.77
N ASN A 33 3.20 -30.55 -33.07
CA ASN A 33 2.22 -31.08 -34.01
C ASN A 33 2.37 -32.59 -34.17
N GLN A 34 3.60 -33.09 -34.23
CA GLN A 34 3.88 -34.51 -34.25
C GLN A 34 3.37 -35.19 -32.97
N ILE A 35 3.64 -34.61 -31.80
CA ILE A 35 3.17 -35.15 -30.51
C ILE A 35 1.65 -35.19 -30.44
N GLU A 36 0.94 -34.09 -30.77
CA GLU A 36 -0.52 -34.03 -30.71
C GLU A 36 -1.18 -34.99 -31.74
N SER A 37 -0.56 -35.17 -32.92
CA SER A 37 -1.00 -36.16 -33.91
C SER A 37 -0.87 -37.59 -33.40
N LEU A 38 0.25 -37.94 -32.74
CA LEU A 38 0.41 -39.25 -32.12
C LEU A 38 -0.57 -39.46 -30.95
N PHE A 39 -0.79 -38.43 -30.15
CA PHE A 39 -1.73 -38.47 -29.02
C PHE A 39 -3.15 -38.81 -29.47
N THR A 40 -3.59 -38.23 -30.59
CA THR A 40 -4.93 -38.45 -31.15
C THR A 40 -5.11 -39.79 -31.86
N SER A 41 -4.03 -40.39 -32.37
CA SER A 41 -4.07 -41.57 -33.24
C SER A 41 -3.68 -42.88 -32.54
N ASN A 42 -2.63 -42.86 -31.72
CA ASN A 42 -2.14 -44.04 -31.00
C ASN A 42 -1.41 -43.66 -29.70
N THR A 43 -2.06 -43.85 -28.55
CA THR A 43 -1.47 -43.50 -27.25
C THR A 43 -0.17 -44.26 -26.94
N LYS A 44 0.04 -45.48 -27.49
CA LYS A 44 1.31 -46.21 -27.26
C LYS A 44 2.47 -45.54 -27.98
N ASP A 45 2.25 -45.13 -29.23
CA ASP A 45 3.27 -44.44 -30.01
C ASP A 45 3.53 -43.04 -29.43
N PHE A 46 2.48 -42.36 -28.96
CA PHE A 46 2.61 -41.13 -28.18
C PHE A 46 3.47 -41.31 -26.93
N ILE A 47 3.16 -42.29 -26.07
CA ILE A 47 3.95 -42.56 -24.85
C ILE A 47 5.40 -42.85 -25.19
N LYS A 48 5.63 -43.70 -26.20
CA LYS A 48 6.97 -44.05 -26.66
C LYS A 48 7.74 -42.80 -27.11
N HIS A 49 7.13 -41.99 -27.97
CA HIS A 49 7.77 -40.79 -28.50
C HIS A 49 8.06 -39.74 -27.42
N VAL A 50 7.13 -39.52 -26.48
CA VAL A 50 7.33 -38.62 -25.34
C VAL A 50 8.46 -39.10 -24.43
N ASN A 51 8.55 -40.41 -24.16
CA ASN A 51 9.65 -40.97 -23.36
C ASN A 51 11.00 -40.83 -24.08
N GLU A 52 11.07 -41.07 -25.39
CA GLU A 52 12.29 -40.85 -26.20
C GLU A 52 12.76 -39.39 -26.14
N LEU A 53 11.83 -38.43 -26.21
CA LEU A 53 12.14 -37.01 -26.06
C LEU A 53 12.61 -36.67 -24.64
N ALA A 54 12.02 -37.30 -23.62
CA ALA A 54 12.34 -37.08 -22.21
C ALA A 54 13.72 -37.63 -21.79
N ASP A 55 14.14 -38.75 -22.38
CA ASP A 55 15.41 -39.43 -22.06
C ASP A 55 16.62 -38.82 -22.80
N GLY A 56 16.39 -37.98 -23.81
CA GLY A 56 17.45 -37.35 -24.58
C GLY A 56 18.29 -36.37 -23.73
N ASN A 57 19.63 -36.52 -23.78
CA ASN A 57 20.58 -35.53 -23.23
C ASN A 57 20.38 -34.09 -23.79
N MET A 58 19.54 -33.92 -24.81
CA MET A 58 19.18 -32.64 -25.43
C MET A 58 18.14 -31.82 -24.64
N LEU A 59 17.45 -32.39 -23.64
CA LEU A 59 16.38 -31.66 -22.93
C LEU A 59 16.89 -30.40 -22.23
N ARG A 60 18.14 -30.40 -21.74
CA ARG A 60 18.79 -29.20 -21.18
C ARG A 60 19.21 -28.17 -22.23
N THR A 61 19.31 -28.56 -23.49
CA THR A 61 19.74 -27.69 -24.60
C THR A 61 18.57 -26.99 -25.29
N TRP A 62 17.33 -27.40 -25.00
CA TRP A 62 16.13 -26.77 -25.55
C TRP A 62 15.76 -25.49 -24.81
N PRO A 63 15.06 -24.54 -25.46
CA PRO A 63 14.49 -23.37 -24.79
C PRO A 63 13.63 -23.77 -23.58
N GLU A 64 13.63 -22.96 -22.53
CA GLU A 64 12.87 -23.25 -21.30
C GLU A 64 11.37 -23.47 -21.57
N GLN A 65 10.79 -22.69 -22.49
CA GLN A 65 9.39 -22.83 -22.90
C GLN A 65 9.08 -24.21 -23.53
N ASP A 66 10.00 -24.75 -24.33
CA ASP A 66 9.86 -26.06 -24.96
C ASP A 66 10.04 -27.18 -23.95
N GLN A 67 10.95 -27.02 -22.98
CA GLN A 67 11.08 -27.94 -21.85
C GLN A 67 9.80 -27.99 -21.02
N VAL A 68 9.21 -26.83 -20.71
CA VAL A 68 7.95 -26.75 -19.94
C VAL A 68 6.79 -27.36 -20.74
N THR A 69 6.72 -27.11 -22.05
CA THR A 69 5.73 -27.74 -22.94
C THR A 69 5.89 -29.26 -22.98
N LEU A 70 7.11 -29.78 -23.04
CA LEU A 70 7.36 -31.22 -22.96
C LEU A 70 6.96 -31.80 -21.59
N ASN A 71 7.14 -31.06 -20.49
CA ASN A 71 6.69 -31.49 -19.16
C ASN A 71 5.18 -31.74 -19.13
N TYR A 72 4.36 -30.94 -19.82
CA TYR A 72 2.93 -31.22 -19.95
C TYR A 72 2.68 -32.60 -20.57
N TYR A 73 3.34 -32.90 -21.70
CA TYR A 73 3.17 -34.20 -22.39
C TYR A 73 3.74 -35.38 -21.59
N ILE A 74 4.86 -35.19 -20.88
CA ILE A 74 5.38 -36.17 -19.93
C ILE A 74 4.33 -36.46 -18.85
N GLY A 75 3.69 -35.39 -18.34
CA GLY A 75 2.62 -35.50 -17.36
C GLY A 75 1.45 -36.34 -17.88
N VAL A 76 0.94 -36.02 -19.06
CA VAL A 76 -0.17 -36.76 -19.71
C VAL A 76 0.22 -38.21 -20.01
N ALA A 77 1.43 -38.46 -20.52
CA ALA A 77 1.93 -39.81 -20.77
C ALA A 77 2.06 -40.63 -19.49
N ALA A 78 2.46 -40.00 -18.38
CA ALA A 78 2.58 -40.63 -17.08
C ALA A 78 1.21 -41.00 -16.49
N ILE A 79 0.16 -40.17 -16.69
CA ILE A 79 -1.23 -40.54 -16.34
C ILE A 79 -1.64 -41.82 -17.08
N ALA A 80 -1.40 -41.89 -18.39
CA ALA A 80 -1.75 -43.06 -19.20
C ALA A 80 -0.96 -44.33 -18.82
N GLN A 81 0.20 -44.17 -18.15
CA GLN A 81 1.01 -45.26 -17.62
C GLN A 81 0.68 -45.60 -16.15
N ASN A 82 -0.29 -44.91 -15.53
CA ASN A 82 -0.60 -44.97 -14.10
C ASN A 82 0.56 -44.53 -13.18
N ASP A 83 1.54 -43.79 -13.70
CA ASP A 83 2.60 -43.16 -12.90
C ASP A 83 2.14 -41.79 -12.41
N TYR A 84 1.23 -41.81 -11.43
CA TYR A 84 0.61 -40.60 -10.91
C TYR A 84 1.60 -39.65 -10.24
N GLN A 85 2.70 -40.17 -9.68
CA GLN A 85 3.72 -39.34 -9.04
C GLN A 85 4.52 -38.55 -10.07
N LYS A 86 4.99 -39.20 -11.14
CA LYS A 86 5.66 -38.51 -12.25
C LYS A 86 4.73 -37.51 -12.91
N ALA A 87 3.46 -37.89 -13.11
CA ALA A 87 2.48 -37.00 -13.70
C ALA A 87 2.25 -35.73 -12.87
N GLU A 88 2.06 -35.87 -11.55
CA GLU A 88 1.84 -34.76 -10.64
C GLU A 88 3.04 -33.80 -10.61
N LEU A 89 4.27 -34.33 -10.54
CA LEU A 89 5.50 -33.53 -10.57
C LEU A 89 5.64 -32.74 -11.88
N SER A 90 5.44 -33.41 -13.03
CA SER A 90 5.58 -32.78 -14.34
C SER A 90 4.52 -31.71 -14.59
N LEU A 91 3.25 -31.96 -14.23
CA LEU A 91 2.16 -31.00 -14.44
C LEU A 91 2.25 -29.80 -13.48
N ASN A 92 2.65 -30.00 -12.23
CA ASN A 92 2.88 -28.89 -11.30
C ASN A 92 4.05 -28.00 -11.74
N ARG A 93 5.07 -28.57 -12.41
CA ARG A 93 6.13 -27.76 -13.02
C ARG A 93 5.58 -26.85 -14.11
N VAL A 94 4.64 -27.33 -14.92
CA VAL A 94 3.97 -26.49 -15.94
C VAL A 94 3.23 -25.32 -15.29
N LEU A 95 2.47 -25.59 -14.22
CA LEU A 95 1.73 -24.56 -13.49
C LEU A 95 2.63 -23.46 -12.88
N ASN A 96 3.81 -23.85 -12.40
CA ASN A 96 4.68 -22.92 -11.67
C ASN A 96 5.66 -22.15 -12.57
N VAL A 97 5.98 -22.69 -13.76
CA VAL A 97 7.06 -22.15 -14.61
C VAL A 97 6.56 -21.60 -15.93
N SER A 98 5.45 -22.10 -16.48
CA SER A 98 4.99 -21.64 -17.80
C SER A 98 4.43 -20.23 -17.75
N ASP A 99 4.84 -19.35 -18.67
CA ASP A 99 4.16 -18.07 -18.90
C ASP A 99 2.92 -18.20 -19.82
N ASN A 100 2.66 -19.39 -20.37
CA ASN A 100 1.56 -19.64 -21.30
C ASN A 100 0.29 -20.07 -20.54
N LEU A 101 -0.70 -19.18 -20.47
CA LEU A 101 -1.98 -19.44 -19.79
C LEU A 101 -2.77 -20.60 -20.40
N ASP A 102 -2.74 -20.79 -21.72
CA ASP A 102 -3.37 -21.94 -22.39
C ASP A 102 -2.75 -23.27 -21.89
N LEU A 103 -1.42 -23.30 -21.76
CA LEU A 103 -0.69 -24.48 -21.30
C LEU A 103 -0.89 -24.73 -19.79
N GLN A 104 -0.89 -23.68 -18.98
CA GLN A 104 -1.25 -23.79 -17.56
C GLN A 104 -2.67 -24.35 -17.40
N TYR A 105 -3.64 -23.82 -18.14
CA TYR A 105 -5.03 -24.28 -18.07
C TYR A 105 -5.16 -25.76 -18.47
N ARG A 106 -4.44 -26.19 -19.52
CA ARG A 106 -4.33 -27.61 -19.90
C ARG A 106 -3.72 -28.48 -18.79
N ALA A 107 -2.69 -27.99 -18.10
CA ALA A 107 -2.14 -28.70 -16.97
C ALA A 107 -3.14 -28.85 -15.82
N VAL A 108 -3.96 -27.82 -15.53
CA VAL A 108 -5.08 -27.93 -14.58
C VAL A 108 -6.06 -29.03 -15.01
N ILE A 109 -6.45 -29.08 -16.29
CA ILE A 109 -7.33 -30.15 -16.81
C ILE A 109 -6.73 -31.54 -16.57
N ALA A 110 -5.45 -31.72 -16.89
CA ALA A 110 -4.76 -32.99 -16.69
C ALA A 110 -4.68 -33.36 -15.19
N LEU A 111 -4.47 -32.38 -14.29
CA LEU A 111 -4.46 -32.60 -12.84
C LEU A 111 -5.85 -32.98 -12.30
N VAL A 112 -6.92 -32.36 -12.77
CA VAL A 112 -8.30 -32.77 -12.43
C VAL A 112 -8.47 -34.26 -12.75
N ASN A 113 -8.14 -34.67 -13.98
CA ASN A 113 -8.26 -36.06 -14.41
C ASN A 113 -7.37 -37.01 -13.59
N LEU A 114 -6.11 -36.64 -13.36
CA LEU A 114 -5.17 -37.40 -12.53
C LEU A 114 -5.74 -37.70 -11.14
N TYR A 115 -6.25 -36.66 -10.47
CA TYR A 115 -6.74 -36.81 -9.10
C TYR A 115 -8.08 -37.54 -9.04
N GLN A 116 -8.93 -37.43 -10.08
CA GLN A 116 -10.12 -38.27 -10.23
C GLN A 116 -9.74 -39.76 -10.34
N HIS A 117 -8.74 -40.10 -11.16
CA HIS A 117 -8.26 -41.48 -11.30
C HIS A 117 -7.62 -42.01 -10.01
N LYS A 118 -6.80 -41.19 -9.34
CA LYS A 118 -6.18 -41.51 -8.04
C LYS A 118 -7.21 -41.67 -6.90
N GLY A 119 -8.46 -41.22 -7.10
CA GLY A 119 -9.51 -41.21 -6.07
C GLY A 119 -9.35 -40.10 -5.03
N ASN A 120 -8.48 -39.12 -5.27
CA ASN A 120 -8.33 -37.93 -4.42
C ASN A 120 -9.21 -36.80 -4.97
N PHE A 121 -10.53 -36.95 -4.75
CA PHE A 121 -11.54 -36.06 -5.31
C PHE A 121 -11.40 -34.61 -4.82
N TYR A 122 -10.94 -34.41 -3.58
CA TYR A 122 -10.78 -33.07 -3.03
C TYR A 122 -9.76 -32.26 -3.84
N GLN A 123 -8.61 -32.86 -4.16
CA GLN A 123 -7.60 -32.22 -5.02
C GLN A 123 -8.15 -32.01 -6.43
N ALA A 124 -8.84 -33.00 -7.01
CA ALA A 124 -9.45 -32.85 -8.32
C ALA A 124 -10.38 -31.64 -8.41
N PHE A 125 -11.28 -31.48 -7.43
CA PHE A 125 -12.20 -30.34 -7.40
C PHE A 125 -11.50 -29.03 -7.03
N SER A 126 -10.47 -29.07 -6.18
CA SER A 126 -9.66 -27.88 -5.87
C SER A 126 -8.95 -27.32 -7.11
N TYR A 127 -8.44 -28.18 -7.99
CA TYR A 127 -7.92 -27.75 -9.30
C TYR A 127 -9.04 -27.30 -10.24
N GLY A 128 -10.15 -28.04 -10.32
CA GLY A 128 -11.27 -27.71 -11.20
C GLY A 128 -11.93 -26.36 -10.91
N LEU A 129 -11.98 -25.93 -9.64
CA LEU A 129 -12.49 -24.61 -9.26
C LEU A 129 -11.64 -23.45 -9.81
N GLN A 130 -10.35 -23.68 -10.07
CA GLN A 130 -9.46 -22.66 -10.66
C GLN A 130 -9.82 -22.30 -12.10
N PHE A 131 -10.63 -23.11 -12.80
CA PHE A 131 -11.11 -22.75 -14.15
C PHE A 131 -11.90 -21.43 -14.19
N SER A 132 -12.42 -21.00 -13.04
CA SER A 132 -13.13 -19.72 -12.90
C SER A 132 -12.24 -18.55 -12.45
N ASP A 133 -10.94 -18.77 -12.27
CA ASP A 133 -10.01 -17.72 -11.85
C ASP A 133 -9.87 -16.64 -12.92
N GLU A 134 -9.85 -15.37 -12.50
CA GLU A 134 -9.75 -14.21 -13.39
C GLU A 134 -8.50 -14.24 -14.27
N LYS A 135 -7.40 -14.85 -13.79
CA LYS A 135 -6.16 -15.03 -14.57
C LYS A 135 -6.36 -15.82 -15.86
N PHE A 136 -7.38 -16.68 -15.94
CA PHE A 136 -7.68 -17.48 -17.13
C PHE A 136 -8.73 -16.82 -18.04
N SER A 137 -9.07 -15.55 -17.81
CA SER A 137 -9.98 -14.78 -18.66
C SER A 137 -9.52 -14.70 -20.12
N GLU A 138 -8.22 -14.71 -20.39
CA GLU A 138 -7.64 -14.64 -21.75
C GLU A 138 -7.43 -16.01 -22.43
N VAL A 139 -7.64 -17.13 -21.72
CA VAL A 139 -7.50 -18.48 -22.31
C VAL A 139 -8.52 -18.67 -23.43
N LYS A 140 -8.13 -19.37 -24.51
CA LYS A 140 -8.99 -19.63 -25.67
C LYS A 140 -10.31 -20.32 -25.28
N ASP A 141 -11.41 -19.91 -25.92
CA ASP A 141 -12.76 -20.48 -25.68
C ASP A 141 -12.79 -22.01 -25.84
N GLU A 142 -12.06 -22.55 -26.81
CA GLU A 142 -11.96 -24.00 -27.03
C GLU A 142 -11.33 -24.73 -25.83
N ILE A 143 -10.24 -24.19 -25.27
CA ILE A 143 -9.55 -24.77 -24.11
C ILE A 143 -10.40 -24.62 -22.85
N LYS A 144 -11.10 -23.49 -22.69
CA LYS A 144 -12.05 -23.29 -21.60
C LYS A 144 -13.18 -24.31 -21.64
N ALA A 145 -13.79 -24.53 -22.80
CA ALA A 145 -14.86 -25.50 -22.99
C ALA A 145 -14.43 -26.91 -22.59
N VAL A 146 -13.22 -27.29 -22.98
CA VAL A 146 -12.54 -28.54 -22.60
C VAL A 146 -12.40 -28.67 -21.07
N GLY A 147 -11.98 -27.62 -20.36
CA GLY A 147 -11.93 -27.65 -18.90
C GLY A 147 -13.30 -27.73 -18.23
N LEU A 148 -14.30 -27.01 -18.77
CA LEU A 148 -15.69 -27.14 -18.31
C LEU A 148 -16.23 -28.55 -18.50
N MET A 149 -15.91 -29.23 -19.61
CA MET A 149 -16.27 -30.63 -19.82
C MET A 149 -15.60 -31.56 -18.81
N ALA A 150 -14.31 -31.37 -18.52
CA ALA A 150 -13.60 -32.20 -17.53
C ALA A 150 -14.21 -32.05 -16.13
N MET A 151 -14.52 -30.82 -15.71
CA MET A 151 -15.20 -30.56 -14.44
C MET A 151 -16.63 -31.09 -14.42
N ALA A 152 -17.39 -30.91 -15.50
CA ALA A 152 -18.75 -31.42 -15.62
C ALA A 152 -18.81 -32.95 -15.56
N LEU A 153 -17.84 -33.62 -16.19
CA LEU A 153 -17.69 -35.07 -16.11
C LEU A 153 -17.39 -35.52 -14.68
N ALA A 154 -16.46 -34.86 -13.98
CA ALA A 154 -16.16 -35.14 -12.58
C ALA A 154 -17.37 -34.96 -11.65
N LEU A 155 -18.18 -33.92 -11.87
CA LEU A 155 -19.42 -33.68 -11.13
C LEU A 155 -20.49 -34.74 -11.42
N MET A 156 -20.66 -35.12 -12.70
CA MET A 156 -21.60 -36.18 -13.11
C MET A 156 -21.24 -37.52 -12.45
N ASP A 157 -19.96 -37.89 -12.45
CA ASP A 157 -19.46 -39.11 -11.79
C ASP A 157 -19.61 -39.07 -10.26
N SER A 158 -19.70 -37.87 -9.69
CA SER A 158 -19.99 -37.63 -8.28
C SER A 158 -21.49 -37.56 -7.97
N GLY A 159 -22.37 -37.74 -8.97
CA GLY A 159 -23.83 -37.66 -8.79
C GLY A 159 -24.38 -36.24 -8.68
N LEU A 160 -23.55 -35.24 -8.92
CA LEU A 160 -23.91 -33.82 -8.91
C LEU A 160 -24.35 -33.40 -10.31
N TYR A 161 -25.49 -33.94 -10.74
CA TYR A 161 -25.98 -33.83 -12.11
C TYR A 161 -26.44 -32.42 -12.49
N ASP A 162 -27.04 -31.68 -11.55
CA ASP A 162 -27.47 -30.30 -11.77
C ASP A 162 -26.26 -29.37 -11.99
N GLU A 163 -25.23 -29.50 -11.15
CA GLU A 163 -23.97 -28.75 -11.25
C GLU A 163 -23.26 -29.09 -12.56
N SER A 164 -23.21 -30.37 -12.93
CA SER A 164 -22.67 -30.82 -14.21
C SER A 164 -23.42 -30.20 -15.40
N ALA A 165 -24.76 -30.28 -15.41
CA ALA A 165 -25.60 -29.70 -16.45
C ALA A 165 -25.41 -28.18 -16.56
N ASN A 166 -25.26 -27.49 -15.43
CA ASN A 166 -25.02 -26.04 -15.40
C ASN A 166 -23.68 -25.64 -16.01
N LEU A 167 -22.63 -26.45 -15.86
CA LEU A 167 -21.36 -26.20 -16.54
C LEU A 167 -21.46 -26.43 -18.04
N VAL A 168 -22.09 -27.53 -18.46
CA VAL A 168 -22.23 -27.86 -19.89
C VAL A 168 -23.05 -26.80 -20.64
N ARG A 169 -24.10 -26.23 -20.01
CA ARG A 169 -24.87 -25.12 -20.58
C ARG A 169 -24.05 -23.87 -20.89
N LYS A 170 -22.90 -23.67 -20.23
CA LYS A 170 -22.00 -22.52 -20.48
C LYS A 170 -21.12 -22.71 -21.71
N ILE A 171 -21.03 -23.92 -22.25
CA ILE A 171 -20.18 -24.24 -23.40
C ILE A 171 -20.85 -23.73 -24.69
N GLN A 172 -20.14 -22.86 -25.41
CA GLN A 172 -20.54 -22.40 -26.74
C GLN A 172 -20.08 -23.43 -27.78
N LEU A 173 -20.95 -24.39 -28.08
CA LEU A 173 -20.64 -25.55 -28.93
C LEU A 173 -20.27 -25.20 -30.39
N ASP A 174 -20.64 -24.02 -30.86
CA ASP A 174 -20.31 -23.48 -32.17
C ASP A 174 -18.87 -22.94 -32.26
N LYS A 175 -18.23 -22.67 -31.12
CA LYS A 175 -16.86 -22.11 -31.04
C LYS A 175 -15.77 -23.14 -30.77
N VAL A 176 -16.13 -24.41 -30.65
CA VAL A 176 -15.18 -25.49 -30.35
C VAL A 176 -14.99 -26.38 -31.58
N SER A 177 -13.89 -27.12 -31.64
CA SER A 177 -13.70 -28.09 -32.72
C SER A 177 -14.81 -29.15 -32.78
N SER A 178 -15.00 -29.73 -33.96
CA SER A 178 -15.88 -30.89 -34.20
C SER A 178 -15.74 -31.98 -33.13
N ARG A 179 -14.51 -32.32 -32.77
CA ARG A 179 -14.21 -33.34 -31.75
C ARG A 179 -14.71 -32.94 -30.37
N ALA A 180 -14.41 -31.72 -29.92
CA ALA A 180 -14.86 -31.20 -28.64
C ALA A 180 -16.39 -31.07 -28.57
N ARG A 181 -17.03 -30.63 -29.66
CA ARG A 181 -18.48 -30.56 -29.78
C ARG A 181 -19.14 -31.93 -29.63
N CYS A 182 -18.61 -32.95 -30.31
CA CYS A 182 -19.12 -34.31 -30.23
C CYS A 182 -18.86 -34.98 -28.87
N ALA A 183 -17.74 -34.66 -28.21
CA ALA A 183 -17.49 -35.07 -26.83
C ALA A 183 -18.49 -34.44 -25.85
N ALA A 184 -18.80 -33.15 -26.00
CA ALA A 184 -19.81 -32.47 -25.20
C ALA A 184 -21.20 -33.07 -25.43
N LEU A 185 -21.54 -33.46 -26.65
CA LEU A 185 -22.82 -34.09 -26.99
C LEU A 185 -23.00 -35.44 -26.28
N TYR A 186 -21.93 -36.25 -26.24
CA TYR A 186 -21.93 -37.49 -25.47
C TYR A 186 -22.15 -37.21 -23.97
N LEU A 187 -21.45 -36.22 -23.39
CA LEU A 187 -21.64 -35.82 -21.99
C LEU A 187 -23.07 -35.36 -21.70
N ILE A 188 -23.66 -34.54 -22.58
CA ILE A 188 -25.07 -34.11 -22.49
C ILE A 188 -26.01 -35.32 -22.44
N SER A 189 -25.75 -36.32 -23.28
CA SER A 189 -26.57 -37.53 -23.37
C SER A 189 -26.45 -38.40 -22.11
N GLN A 190 -25.25 -38.46 -21.53
CA GLN A 190 -25.01 -39.16 -20.26
C GLN A 190 -25.71 -38.51 -19.07
N ILE A 191 -25.68 -37.17 -19.00
CA ILE A 191 -26.44 -36.42 -17.97
C ILE A 191 -27.94 -36.75 -18.10
N ALA A 192 -28.48 -36.72 -19.32
CA ALA A 192 -29.88 -37.06 -19.56
C ALA A 192 -30.22 -38.49 -19.13
N TYR A 193 -29.37 -39.47 -19.47
CA TYR A 193 -29.55 -40.86 -19.05
C TYR A 193 -29.54 -41.02 -17.52
N LYS A 194 -28.53 -40.49 -16.84
CA LYS A 194 -28.31 -40.74 -15.41
C LYS A 194 -29.25 -39.95 -14.49
N SER A 195 -29.77 -38.81 -14.94
CA SER A 195 -30.48 -37.86 -14.08
C SER A 195 -31.84 -37.40 -14.59
N ASN A 196 -32.20 -37.76 -15.83
CA ASN A 196 -33.40 -37.24 -16.51
C ASN A 196 -33.38 -35.71 -16.71
N ILE A 197 -32.21 -35.06 -16.62
CA ILE A 197 -31.99 -33.64 -16.92
C ILE A 197 -31.58 -33.49 -18.38
N PHE A 198 -32.39 -32.80 -19.17
CA PHE A 198 -32.13 -32.55 -20.59
C PHE A 198 -31.51 -31.17 -20.80
N VAL A 199 -30.19 -31.12 -21.05
CA VAL A 199 -29.50 -29.87 -21.47
C VAL A 199 -29.93 -29.45 -22.88
N LYS A 200 -30.22 -30.43 -23.74
CA LYS A 200 -30.81 -30.26 -25.06
C LYS A 200 -31.96 -31.26 -25.23
N PRO A 201 -32.99 -30.95 -26.05
CA PRO A 201 -34.00 -31.92 -26.43
C PRO A 201 -33.38 -33.16 -27.09
N LEU A 202 -33.93 -34.35 -26.82
CA LEU A 202 -33.38 -35.61 -27.32
C LEU A 202 -33.32 -35.68 -28.86
N GLU A 203 -34.31 -35.12 -29.55
CA GLU A 203 -34.30 -35.05 -31.02
C GLU A 203 -33.19 -34.13 -31.55
N GLN A 204 -32.89 -33.05 -30.85
CA GLN A 204 -31.76 -32.19 -31.21
C GLN A 204 -30.42 -32.91 -30.97
N ILE A 205 -30.31 -33.68 -29.87
CA ILE A 205 -29.11 -34.47 -29.59
C ILE A 205 -28.84 -35.46 -30.74
N LYS A 206 -29.88 -36.16 -31.21
CA LYS A 206 -29.77 -37.09 -32.34
C LYS A 206 -29.38 -36.39 -33.64
N ALA A 207 -29.98 -35.25 -33.94
CA ALA A 207 -29.63 -34.44 -35.12
C ALA A 207 -28.17 -33.98 -35.07
N ASP A 208 -27.72 -33.44 -33.93
CA ASP A 208 -26.33 -33.02 -33.72
C ASP A 208 -25.35 -34.22 -33.83
N ASN A 209 -25.79 -35.42 -33.44
CA ASN A 209 -24.97 -36.64 -33.51
C ASN A 209 -24.76 -37.16 -34.94
N GLN A 210 -25.73 -36.97 -35.83
CA GLN A 210 -25.57 -37.26 -37.25
C GLN A 210 -24.45 -36.41 -37.87
N GLN A 211 -24.30 -35.17 -37.42
CA GLN A 211 -23.18 -34.33 -37.84
C GLN A 211 -21.83 -34.87 -37.32
N CYS A 212 -21.79 -35.43 -36.11
CA CYS A 212 -20.59 -36.09 -35.58
C CYS A 212 -20.15 -37.28 -36.46
N ALA A 213 -21.11 -38.07 -36.96
CA ALA A 213 -20.85 -39.12 -37.92
C ALA A 213 -20.26 -38.57 -39.23
N ALA A 214 -20.88 -37.53 -39.80
CA ALA A 214 -20.43 -36.89 -41.04
C ALA A 214 -19.02 -36.29 -40.94
N GLU A 215 -18.64 -35.80 -39.76
CA GLU A 215 -17.33 -35.23 -39.44
C GLU A 215 -16.30 -36.29 -39.01
N LYS A 216 -16.60 -37.58 -39.23
CA LYS A 216 -15.74 -38.73 -38.92
C LYS A 216 -15.38 -38.84 -37.43
N GLN A 217 -16.23 -38.33 -36.55
CA GLN A 217 -16.12 -38.50 -35.09
C GLN A 217 -16.86 -39.77 -34.63
N THR A 218 -16.62 -40.90 -35.32
CA THR A 218 -17.38 -42.16 -35.16
C THR A 218 -17.36 -42.71 -33.73
N LEU A 219 -16.26 -42.52 -33.00
CA LEU A 219 -16.24 -42.89 -31.58
C LEU A 219 -17.37 -42.17 -30.82
N TYR A 220 -17.39 -40.83 -30.87
CA TYR A 220 -18.38 -40.02 -30.17
C TYR A 220 -19.80 -40.25 -30.64
N GLU A 221 -19.97 -40.50 -31.93
CA GLU A 221 -21.26 -40.90 -32.49
C GLU A 221 -21.82 -42.12 -31.76
N LEU A 222 -21.04 -43.20 -31.69
CA LEU A 222 -21.47 -44.45 -31.07
C LEU A 222 -21.62 -44.32 -29.55
N LEU A 223 -20.74 -43.57 -28.88
CA LEU A 223 -20.88 -43.28 -27.44
C LEU A 223 -22.22 -42.56 -27.17
N THR A 224 -22.56 -41.58 -27.99
CA THR A 224 -23.80 -40.80 -27.89
C THR A 224 -25.02 -41.66 -28.17
N ASP A 225 -25.00 -42.48 -29.22
CA ASP A 225 -26.10 -43.39 -29.55
C ASP A 225 -26.36 -44.43 -28.45
N SER A 226 -25.30 -44.94 -27.82
CA SER A 226 -25.40 -45.82 -26.66
C SER A 226 -26.12 -45.14 -25.49
N ALA A 227 -25.71 -43.90 -25.14
CA ALA A 227 -26.34 -43.12 -24.08
C ALA A 227 -27.81 -42.77 -24.39
N VAL A 228 -28.11 -42.37 -25.63
CA VAL A 228 -29.49 -42.09 -26.09
C VAL A 228 -30.36 -43.36 -26.04
N SER A 229 -29.80 -44.52 -26.38
CA SER A 229 -30.52 -45.80 -26.29
C SER A 229 -30.89 -46.14 -24.85
N LEU A 230 -30.01 -45.84 -23.89
CA LEU A 230 -30.31 -45.97 -22.47
C LEU A 230 -31.38 -44.98 -21.97
N VAL A 231 -31.41 -43.75 -22.52
CA VAL A 231 -32.53 -42.81 -22.26
C VAL A 231 -33.86 -43.39 -22.73
N TYR A 232 -33.92 -43.93 -23.95
CA TYR A 232 -35.14 -44.59 -24.45
C TYR A 232 -35.53 -45.79 -23.61
N LEU A 233 -34.56 -46.58 -23.18
CA LEU A 233 -34.80 -47.72 -22.28
C LEU A 233 -35.41 -47.27 -20.95
N ASN A 234 -34.90 -46.20 -20.34
CA ASN A 234 -35.46 -45.62 -19.11
C ASN A 234 -36.89 -45.08 -19.30
N GLN A 235 -37.24 -44.65 -20.52
CA GLN A 235 -38.59 -44.22 -20.89
C GLN A 235 -39.52 -45.39 -21.26
N GLY A 236 -39.03 -46.63 -21.23
CA GLY A 236 -39.79 -47.82 -21.61
C GLY A 236 -39.88 -48.06 -23.12
N ASP A 237 -39.17 -47.30 -23.95
CA ASP A 237 -39.19 -47.41 -25.40
C ASP A 237 -38.06 -48.29 -25.92
N SER A 238 -38.20 -49.60 -25.69
CA SER A 238 -37.17 -50.56 -26.10
C SER A 238 -37.09 -50.77 -27.62
N GLU A 239 -38.11 -50.38 -28.39
CA GLU A 239 -38.08 -50.46 -29.86
C GLU A 239 -37.12 -49.41 -30.45
N ARG A 240 -37.29 -48.14 -30.09
CA ARG A 240 -36.38 -47.08 -30.54
C ARG A 240 -34.97 -47.27 -30.04
N ALA A 241 -34.81 -47.79 -28.81
CA ALA A 241 -33.50 -48.14 -28.27
C ALA A 241 -32.80 -49.23 -29.12
N LEU A 242 -33.52 -50.30 -29.48
CA LEU A 242 -32.93 -51.39 -30.27
C LEU A 242 -32.58 -50.92 -31.69
N GLN A 243 -33.48 -50.17 -32.34
CA GLN A 243 -33.27 -49.67 -33.70
C GLN A 243 -31.98 -48.85 -33.82
N LEU A 244 -31.68 -48.02 -32.81
CA LEU A 244 -30.50 -47.16 -32.82
C LEU A 244 -29.18 -47.94 -32.78
N LEU A 245 -29.14 -49.09 -32.09
CA LEU A 245 -27.91 -49.89 -31.93
C LEU A 245 -27.76 -50.97 -33.00
N GLN A 246 -28.83 -51.57 -33.48
CA GLN A 246 -28.77 -52.81 -34.27
C GLN A 246 -27.99 -52.63 -35.59
N GLU A 247 -28.10 -51.47 -36.24
CA GLU A 247 -27.44 -51.19 -37.53
C GLU A 247 -25.94 -50.90 -37.38
N LYS A 248 -25.47 -50.59 -36.17
CA LYS A 248 -24.10 -50.07 -35.93
C LYS A 248 -23.18 -51.06 -35.22
N ASN A 249 -23.66 -52.26 -34.89
CA ASN A 249 -22.89 -53.25 -34.12
C ASN A 249 -21.56 -53.64 -34.79
N ALA A 250 -21.55 -53.80 -36.13
CA ALA A 250 -20.32 -54.09 -36.89
C ALA A 250 -19.29 -52.96 -36.79
N GLN A 251 -19.73 -51.70 -36.76
CA GLN A 251 -18.85 -50.53 -36.68
C GLN A 251 -18.16 -50.45 -35.31
N VAL A 252 -18.88 -50.78 -34.23
CA VAL A 252 -18.34 -50.82 -32.86
C VAL A 252 -17.16 -51.78 -32.77
N VAL A 253 -17.34 -53.02 -33.25
CA VAL A 253 -16.29 -54.04 -33.25
C VAL A 253 -15.09 -53.60 -34.10
N GLN A 254 -15.35 -52.99 -35.26
CA GLN A 254 -14.30 -52.51 -36.17
C GLN A 254 -13.44 -51.39 -35.57
N LEU A 255 -14.01 -50.51 -34.74
CA LEU A 255 -13.25 -49.43 -34.11
C LEU A 255 -12.19 -49.95 -33.14
N GLY A 256 -12.44 -51.08 -32.48
CA GLY A 256 -11.47 -51.80 -31.64
C GLY A 256 -11.26 -51.20 -30.24
N TYR A 257 -12.22 -50.44 -29.71
CA TYR A 257 -12.21 -49.95 -28.33
C TYR A 257 -12.96 -50.91 -27.41
N GLU A 258 -12.25 -51.58 -26.51
CA GLU A 258 -12.81 -52.66 -25.68
C GLU A 258 -13.97 -52.17 -24.79
N ASN A 259 -13.82 -51.02 -24.11
CA ASN A 259 -14.86 -50.47 -23.23
C ASN A 259 -16.13 -50.07 -23.98
N LEU A 260 -16.00 -49.57 -25.20
CA LEU A 260 -17.13 -49.30 -26.08
C LEU A 260 -17.80 -50.62 -26.47
N THR A 261 -17.05 -51.64 -26.89
CA THR A 261 -17.59 -52.94 -27.28
C THR A 261 -18.35 -53.62 -26.14
N VAL A 262 -17.75 -53.71 -24.96
CA VAL A 262 -18.41 -54.33 -23.78
C VAL A 262 -19.62 -53.52 -23.34
N GLY A 263 -19.50 -52.20 -23.26
CA GLY A 263 -20.61 -51.31 -22.91
C GLY A 263 -21.77 -51.42 -23.90
N TRP A 264 -21.48 -51.40 -25.21
CA TRP A 264 -22.48 -51.53 -26.26
C TRP A 264 -23.23 -52.88 -26.18
N GLN A 265 -22.49 -53.97 -26.00
CA GLN A 265 -23.06 -55.30 -25.81
C GLN A 265 -23.93 -55.36 -24.55
N ALA A 266 -23.49 -54.73 -23.46
CA ALA A 266 -24.27 -54.64 -22.22
C ALA A 266 -25.59 -53.88 -22.43
N VAL A 267 -25.58 -52.74 -23.13
CA VAL A 267 -26.79 -51.98 -23.44
C VAL A 267 -27.75 -52.81 -24.31
N LEU A 268 -27.23 -53.48 -25.34
CA LEU A 268 -28.03 -54.34 -26.22
C LEU A 268 -28.74 -55.46 -25.42
N VAL A 269 -28.03 -56.15 -24.54
CA VAL A 269 -28.59 -57.21 -23.69
C VAL A 269 -29.68 -56.66 -22.76
N ASN A 270 -29.50 -55.47 -22.16
CA ASN A 270 -30.52 -54.83 -21.33
C ASN A 270 -31.78 -54.48 -22.15
N ILE A 271 -31.63 -53.99 -23.37
CA ILE A 271 -32.76 -53.68 -24.27
C ILE A 271 -33.52 -54.96 -24.63
N LEU A 272 -32.82 -56.03 -25.02
CA LEU A 272 -33.43 -57.32 -25.36
C LEU A 272 -34.15 -57.95 -24.16
N ALA A 273 -33.58 -57.83 -22.96
CA ALA A 273 -34.22 -58.28 -21.73
C ALA A 273 -35.52 -57.51 -21.46
N SER A 274 -35.53 -56.19 -21.66
CA SER A 274 -36.73 -55.35 -21.52
C SER A 274 -37.83 -55.74 -22.53
N LYS A 275 -37.45 -56.04 -23.78
CA LYS A 275 -38.37 -56.53 -24.82
C LYS A 275 -38.88 -57.95 -24.57
N LYS A 276 -38.19 -58.74 -23.73
CA LYS A 276 -38.40 -60.18 -23.55
C LYS A 276 -38.26 -60.99 -24.85
N ASP A 277 -37.38 -60.56 -25.75
CA ASP A 277 -37.04 -61.32 -26.97
C ASP A 277 -36.08 -62.46 -26.60
N LEU A 278 -36.63 -63.58 -26.11
CA LEU A 278 -35.84 -64.68 -25.55
C LEU A 278 -34.86 -65.29 -26.58
N SER A 279 -35.22 -65.33 -27.86
CA SER A 279 -34.39 -65.89 -28.93
C SER A 279 -33.08 -65.11 -29.13
N SER A 280 -33.17 -63.79 -29.27
CA SER A 280 -31.99 -62.94 -29.42
C SER A 280 -31.27 -62.74 -28.09
N LEU A 281 -32.02 -62.71 -26.99
CA LEU A 281 -31.48 -62.50 -25.64
C LEU A 281 -30.46 -63.56 -25.24
N GLU A 282 -30.78 -64.86 -25.43
CA GLU A 282 -29.83 -65.92 -25.08
C GLU A 282 -28.52 -65.80 -25.86
N THR A 283 -28.62 -65.52 -27.17
CA THR A 283 -27.46 -65.38 -28.05
C THR A 283 -26.57 -64.23 -27.62
N GLU A 284 -27.15 -63.05 -27.37
CA GLU A 284 -26.39 -61.85 -27.01
C GLU A 284 -25.87 -61.89 -25.56
N ALA A 285 -26.60 -62.52 -24.64
CA ALA A 285 -26.12 -62.74 -23.26
C ALA A 285 -24.89 -63.66 -23.22
N ARG A 286 -24.89 -64.75 -24.00
CA ARG A 286 -23.73 -65.65 -24.11
C ARG A 286 -22.51 -64.99 -24.73
N LYS A 287 -22.68 -63.99 -25.60
CA LYS A 287 -21.58 -63.17 -26.13
C LYS A 287 -21.01 -62.22 -25.09
N LEU A 288 -21.84 -61.68 -24.20
CA LEU A 288 -21.44 -60.75 -23.15
C LEU A 288 -20.71 -61.44 -21.97
N GLU A 289 -21.09 -62.66 -21.63
CA GLU A 289 -20.51 -63.44 -20.52
C GLU A 289 -18.97 -63.53 -20.54
N PRO A 290 -18.27 -63.93 -21.62
CA PRO A 290 -16.80 -63.95 -21.63
C PRO A 290 -16.20 -62.55 -21.55
N LEU A 291 -16.93 -61.51 -21.97
CA LEU A 291 -16.48 -60.12 -21.87
C LEU A 291 -16.51 -59.61 -20.42
N THR A 292 -17.18 -60.31 -19.48
CA THR A 292 -17.19 -59.88 -18.08
C THR A 292 -15.84 -60.08 -17.38
N GLN A 293 -14.94 -60.86 -17.99
CA GLN A 293 -13.60 -61.18 -17.45
C GLN A 293 -12.48 -60.33 -18.07
N THR A 294 -12.84 -59.31 -18.85
CA THR A 294 -11.85 -58.41 -19.46
C THR A 294 -11.54 -57.23 -18.54
N LYS A 295 -10.41 -56.55 -18.79
CA LYS A 295 -10.09 -55.35 -18.00
C LYS A 295 -11.08 -54.21 -18.23
N ALA A 296 -11.92 -54.27 -19.26
CA ALA A 296 -12.98 -53.27 -19.45
C ALA A 296 -13.92 -53.18 -18.25
N ILE A 297 -14.19 -54.32 -17.62
CA ILE A 297 -15.03 -54.44 -16.42
C ILE A 297 -14.24 -54.03 -15.18
N GLU A 298 -12.97 -54.43 -15.08
CA GLU A 298 -12.10 -54.05 -13.97
C GLU A 298 -11.89 -52.54 -13.88
N ASN A 299 -11.75 -51.87 -15.04
CA ASN A 299 -11.40 -50.46 -15.13
C ASN A 299 -12.62 -49.52 -15.12
N SER A 300 -13.84 -50.04 -15.29
CA SER A 300 -15.05 -49.21 -15.42
C SER A 300 -16.22 -49.77 -14.62
N LEU A 301 -16.47 -49.18 -13.45
CA LEU A 301 -17.63 -49.52 -12.62
C LEU A 301 -18.95 -49.36 -13.37
N GLU A 302 -19.08 -48.37 -14.25
CA GLU A 302 -20.29 -48.15 -15.04
C GLU A 302 -20.55 -49.28 -16.04
N VAL A 303 -19.52 -49.69 -16.78
CA VAL A 303 -19.64 -50.79 -17.76
C VAL A 303 -19.94 -52.10 -17.03
N ALA A 304 -19.28 -52.33 -15.89
CA ALA A 304 -19.54 -53.47 -15.02
C ALA A 304 -20.99 -53.52 -14.54
N LEU A 305 -21.54 -52.39 -14.08
CA LEU A 305 -22.94 -52.30 -13.64
C LEU A 305 -23.92 -52.66 -14.76
N LEU A 306 -23.76 -52.06 -15.94
CA LEU A 306 -24.61 -52.34 -17.09
C LEU A 306 -24.53 -53.82 -17.51
N ALA A 307 -23.32 -54.38 -17.56
CA ALA A 307 -23.11 -55.77 -17.97
C ALA A 307 -23.74 -56.76 -16.97
N TYR A 308 -23.48 -56.59 -15.68
CA TYR A 308 -24.02 -57.47 -14.64
C TYR A 308 -25.55 -57.34 -14.52
N GLN A 309 -26.10 -56.13 -14.63
CA GLN A 309 -27.55 -55.93 -14.66
C GLN A 309 -28.20 -56.63 -15.85
N GLY A 310 -27.60 -56.49 -17.04
CA GLY A 310 -28.08 -57.12 -18.26
C GLY A 310 -28.06 -58.64 -18.15
N LEU A 311 -26.95 -59.22 -17.72
CA LEU A 311 -26.80 -60.67 -17.56
C LEU A 311 -27.72 -61.24 -16.46
N ALA A 312 -27.83 -60.57 -15.31
CA ALA A 312 -28.72 -60.98 -14.24
C ALA A 312 -30.19 -61.00 -14.71
N SER A 313 -30.62 -59.95 -15.42
CA SER A 313 -31.97 -59.86 -15.98
C SER A 313 -32.22 -60.91 -17.06
N SER A 314 -31.21 -61.16 -17.91
CA SER A 314 -31.29 -62.13 -18.99
C SER A 314 -31.45 -63.55 -18.48
N TYR A 315 -30.56 -63.98 -17.58
CA TYR A 315 -30.60 -65.35 -17.04
C TYR A 315 -31.82 -65.58 -16.15
N LYS A 316 -32.35 -64.55 -15.50
CA LYS A 316 -33.65 -64.62 -14.83
C LYS A 316 -34.79 -64.92 -15.79
N LEU A 317 -34.83 -64.27 -16.97
CA LEU A 317 -35.84 -64.50 -18.00
C LEU A 317 -35.70 -65.86 -18.69
N LEU A 318 -34.46 -66.33 -18.85
CA LEU A 318 -34.15 -67.64 -19.44
C LEU A 318 -34.34 -68.81 -18.47
N GLY A 319 -34.61 -68.54 -17.18
CA GLY A 319 -34.84 -69.56 -16.16
C GLY A 319 -33.59 -70.13 -15.49
N ASP A 320 -32.40 -69.62 -15.81
CA ASP A 320 -31.13 -70.00 -15.16
C ASP A 320 -30.95 -69.21 -13.85
N GLN A 321 -31.53 -69.73 -12.77
CA GLN A 321 -31.48 -69.07 -11.46
C GLN A 321 -30.06 -68.95 -10.89
N GLN A 322 -29.19 -69.91 -11.17
CA GLN A 322 -27.83 -69.90 -10.62
C GLN A 322 -27.01 -68.77 -11.23
N LYS A 323 -27.04 -68.62 -12.56
CA LYS A 323 -26.36 -67.50 -13.22
C LYS A 323 -27.01 -66.16 -12.89
N ALA A 324 -28.34 -66.10 -12.84
CA ALA A 324 -29.05 -64.88 -12.46
C ALA A 324 -28.62 -64.39 -11.08
N MET A 325 -28.52 -65.29 -10.09
CA MET A 325 -28.05 -64.95 -8.74
C MET A 325 -26.59 -64.50 -8.75
N HIS A 326 -25.72 -65.23 -9.44
CA HIS A 326 -24.29 -64.88 -9.54
C HIS A 326 -24.07 -63.46 -10.07
N TYR A 327 -24.71 -63.09 -11.18
CA TYR A 327 -24.56 -61.75 -11.74
C TYR A 327 -25.27 -60.67 -10.91
N LEU A 328 -26.36 -61.03 -10.20
CA LEU A 328 -27.00 -60.10 -9.27
C LEU A 328 -26.07 -59.78 -8.08
N GLU A 329 -25.36 -60.76 -7.53
CA GLU A 329 -24.37 -60.54 -6.47
C GLU A 329 -23.23 -59.62 -6.94
N LEU A 330 -22.67 -59.87 -8.13
CA LEU A 330 -21.65 -59.03 -8.74
C LEU A 330 -22.15 -57.59 -8.98
N TYR A 331 -23.39 -57.44 -9.44
CA TYR A 331 -24.05 -56.15 -9.59
C TYR A 331 -24.14 -55.42 -8.24
N GLN A 332 -24.65 -56.08 -7.19
CA GLN A 332 -24.81 -55.47 -5.86
C GLN A 332 -23.47 -55.01 -5.27
N GLN A 333 -22.42 -55.84 -5.37
CA GLN A 333 -21.09 -55.47 -4.91
C GLN A 333 -20.51 -54.27 -5.69
N THR A 334 -20.66 -54.27 -7.01
CA THR A 334 -20.20 -53.17 -7.86
C THR A 334 -20.98 -51.89 -7.59
N TYR A 335 -22.29 -52.00 -7.36
CA TYR A 335 -23.17 -50.88 -7.06
C TYR A 335 -22.80 -50.21 -5.74
N GLN A 336 -22.53 -51.00 -4.70
CA GLN A 336 -22.04 -50.46 -3.42
C GLN A 336 -20.71 -49.72 -3.59
N LYS A 337 -19.76 -50.27 -4.35
CA LYS A 337 -18.48 -49.60 -4.64
C LYS A 337 -18.70 -48.28 -5.38
N ALA A 338 -19.53 -48.28 -6.43
CA ALA A 338 -19.84 -47.09 -7.22
C ALA A 338 -20.52 -46.01 -6.38
N ASN A 339 -21.52 -46.37 -5.59
CA ASN A 339 -22.26 -45.45 -4.72
C ASN A 339 -21.37 -44.85 -3.62
N ASN A 340 -20.51 -45.65 -2.99
CA ASN A 340 -19.56 -45.16 -1.99
C ASN A 340 -18.55 -44.18 -2.61
N ARG A 341 -18.05 -44.49 -3.82
CA ARG A 341 -17.16 -43.61 -4.57
C ARG A 341 -17.84 -42.28 -4.91
N GLN A 342 -19.06 -42.35 -5.42
CA GLN A 342 -19.89 -41.19 -5.78
C GLN A 342 -20.13 -40.27 -4.57
N MET A 343 -20.59 -40.82 -3.45
CA MET A 343 -20.81 -40.07 -2.21
C MET A 343 -19.53 -39.40 -1.69
N THR A 344 -18.41 -40.13 -1.70
CA THR A 344 -17.10 -39.59 -1.28
C THR A 344 -16.68 -38.42 -2.15
N ALA A 345 -16.87 -38.53 -3.47
CA ALA A 345 -16.54 -37.48 -4.41
C ALA A 345 -17.43 -36.24 -4.23
N ALA A 346 -18.74 -36.42 -4.03
CA ALA A 346 -19.67 -35.32 -3.76
C ALA A 346 -19.30 -34.54 -2.49
N LEU A 347 -19.00 -35.22 -1.38
CA LEU A 347 -18.54 -34.59 -0.15
C LEU A 347 -17.23 -33.81 -0.36
N ALA A 348 -16.30 -34.37 -1.14
CA ALA A 348 -15.05 -33.73 -1.45
C ALA A 348 -15.23 -32.45 -2.31
N TYR A 349 -16.19 -32.44 -3.24
CA TYR A 349 -16.55 -31.24 -4.00
C TYR A 349 -17.03 -30.12 -3.08
N TYR A 350 -17.99 -30.40 -2.20
CA TYR A 350 -18.50 -29.39 -1.26
C TYR A 350 -17.43 -28.91 -0.28
N ALA A 351 -16.54 -29.79 0.18
CA ALA A 351 -15.39 -29.40 1.00
C ALA A 351 -14.44 -28.46 0.23
N ALA A 352 -14.12 -28.76 -1.03
CA ALA A 352 -13.29 -27.89 -1.87
C ALA A 352 -13.95 -26.52 -2.10
N LEU A 353 -15.28 -26.50 -2.31
CA LEU A 353 -16.04 -25.27 -2.49
C LEU A 353 -16.07 -24.40 -1.22
N MET A 354 -16.27 -25.02 -0.04
CA MET A 354 -16.20 -24.32 1.25
C MET A 354 -14.81 -23.73 1.50
N GLN A 355 -13.74 -24.51 1.24
CA GLN A 355 -12.38 -24.03 1.40
C GLN A 355 -12.05 -22.86 0.46
N ALA A 356 -12.52 -22.92 -0.78
CA ALA A 356 -12.36 -21.85 -1.75
C ALA A 356 -13.10 -20.57 -1.31
N ALA A 357 -14.32 -20.72 -0.78
CA ALA A 357 -15.09 -19.61 -0.24
C ALA A 357 -14.41 -18.96 0.99
N GLU A 358 -13.88 -19.77 1.91
CA GLU A 358 -13.13 -19.32 3.07
C GLU A 358 -11.89 -18.52 2.68
N ARG A 359 -11.06 -19.05 1.75
CA ARG A 359 -9.88 -18.34 1.25
C ARG A 359 -10.24 -17.01 0.60
N LYS A 360 -11.33 -16.96 -0.15
CA LYS A 360 -11.81 -15.70 -0.76
C LYS A 360 -12.22 -14.69 0.31
N GLN A 361 -12.85 -15.14 1.39
CA GLN A 361 -13.20 -14.28 2.52
C GLN A 361 -11.94 -13.78 3.25
N GLU A 362 -10.96 -14.64 3.48
CA GLU A 362 -9.67 -14.28 4.11
C GLU A 362 -8.91 -13.24 3.27
N ILE A 363 -8.81 -13.43 1.95
CA ILE A 363 -8.20 -12.46 1.03
C ILE A 363 -8.95 -11.11 1.09
N SER A 364 -10.29 -11.14 1.13
CA SER A 364 -11.07 -9.91 1.26
C SER A 364 -10.81 -9.18 2.58
N GLN A 365 -10.65 -9.91 3.68
CA GLN A 365 -10.31 -9.34 4.99
C GLN A 365 -8.89 -8.75 4.98
N LEU A 366 -7.92 -9.47 4.42
CA LEU A 366 -6.53 -9.00 4.30
C LEU A 366 -6.43 -7.74 3.44
N ASN A 367 -7.21 -7.66 2.35
CA ASN A 367 -7.29 -6.48 1.51
C ASN A 367 -7.87 -5.27 2.26
N GLN A 368 -8.90 -5.48 3.10
CA GLN A 368 -9.45 -4.43 3.96
C GLN A 368 -8.42 -3.92 4.98
N GLN A 369 -7.71 -4.82 5.65
CA GLN A 369 -6.64 -4.47 6.60
C GLN A 369 -5.51 -3.69 5.91
N THR A 370 -5.09 -4.13 4.73
CA THR A 370 -4.07 -3.44 3.93
C THR A 370 -4.49 -2.01 3.60
N ARG A 371 -5.75 -1.82 3.20
CA ARG A 371 -6.29 -0.48 2.92
C ARG A 371 -6.34 0.41 4.17
N GLN A 372 -6.69 -0.16 5.33
CA GLN A 372 -6.68 0.57 6.59
C GLN A 372 -5.27 1.04 6.95
N LEU A 373 -4.28 0.14 6.89
CA LEU A 373 -2.87 0.47 7.15
C LEU A 373 -2.33 1.55 6.20
N GLN A 374 -2.75 1.52 4.93
CA GLN A 374 -2.40 2.57 3.96
C GLN A 374 -2.95 3.94 4.38
N LEU A 375 -4.22 4.01 4.81
CA LEU A 375 -4.83 5.25 5.28
C LEU A 375 -4.17 5.77 6.56
N GLU A 376 -3.88 4.88 7.52
CA GLU A 376 -3.14 5.25 8.74
C GLU A 376 -1.75 5.81 8.43
N ASN A 377 -1.05 5.22 7.45
CA ASN A 377 0.24 5.72 7.00
C ASN A 377 0.13 7.08 6.29
N GLU A 378 -0.90 7.31 5.48
CA GLU A 378 -1.17 8.62 4.88
C GLU A 378 -1.47 9.69 5.92
N LEU A 379 -2.29 9.36 6.93
CA LEU A 379 -2.57 10.25 8.06
C LEU A 379 -1.29 10.57 8.85
N ALA A 380 -0.49 9.57 9.21
CA ALA A 380 0.76 9.77 9.92
C ALA A 380 1.73 10.67 9.12
N LYS A 381 1.83 10.50 7.80
CA LYS A 381 2.61 11.41 6.94
C LYS A 381 2.06 12.84 7.00
N ALA A 382 0.75 13.02 6.89
CA ALA A 382 0.13 14.34 6.98
C ALA A 382 0.38 14.99 8.35
N GLU A 383 0.28 14.24 9.44
CA GLU A 383 0.61 14.70 10.79
C GLU A 383 2.07 15.12 10.92
N THR A 384 3.01 14.35 10.36
CA THR A 384 4.43 14.76 10.37
C THR A 384 4.68 16.07 9.62
N VAL A 385 3.99 16.30 8.49
CA VAL A 385 4.06 17.56 7.75
C VAL A 385 3.48 18.71 8.58
N ASN A 386 2.31 18.51 9.20
CA ASN A 386 1.69 19.51 10.07
C ASN A 386 2.57 19.84 11.27
N ASN A 387 3.14 18.84 11.94
CA ASN A 387 4.05 19.04 13.07
C ASN A 387 5.30 19.83 12.66
N ARG A 388 5.88 19.55 11.48
CA ARG A 388 6.97 20.35 10.93
C ARG A 388 6.54 21.80 10.66
N LEU A 389 5.34 22.01 10.13
CA LEU A 389 4.80 23.35 9.90
C LEU A 389 4.61 24.10 11.22
N TYR A 390 4.05 23.46 12.25
CA TYR A 390 3.89 24.06 13.59
C TYR A 390 5.23 24.45 14.21
N LEU A 391 6.26 23.59 14.09
CA LEU A 391 7.60 23.91 14.54
C LEU A 391 8.19 25.12 13.79
N LEU A 392 8.04 25.17 12.47
CA LEU A 392 8.49 26.31 11.67
C LEU A 392 7.78 27.61 12.09
N VAL A 393 6.45 27.58 12.24
CA VAL A 393 5.68 28.74 12.70
C VAL A 393 6.14 29.17 14.10
N ALA A 394 6.29 28.24 15.05
CA ALA A 394 6.76 28.56 16.40
C ALA A 394 8.16 29.21 16.40
N LEU A 395 9.09 28.69 15.59
CA LEU A 395 10.42 29.26 15.43
C LEU A 395 10.37 30.67 14.81
N THR A 396 9.52 30.90 13.81
CA THR A 396 9.36 32.25 13.22
C THR A 396 8.78 33.24 14.22
N VAL A 397 7.79 32.84 15.02
CA VAL A 397 7.21 33.67 16.08
C VAL A 397 8.26 34.00 17.15
N LEU A 398 9.06 33.00 17.57
CA LEU A 398 10.14 33.20 18.54
C LEU A 398 11.21 34.18 18.01
N LEU A 399 11.58 34.07 16.73
CA LEU A 399 12.51 35.00 16.07
C LEU A 399 11.95 36.43 16.01
N LEU A 400 10.67 36.59 15.73
CA LEU A 400 10.02 37.91 15.73
C LEU A 400 9.99 38.52 17.14
N LEU A 401 9.62 37.74 18.16
CA LEU A 401 9.59 38.19 19.55
C LEU A 401 10.97 38.63 20.04
N THR A 402 11.99 37.80 19.80
CA THR A 402 13.38 38.13 20.16
C THR A 402 13.86 39.40 19.46
N THR A 403 13.50 39.59 18.19
CA THR A 403 13.82 40.83 17.45
C THR A 403 13.16 42.07 18.05
N VAL A 404 11.88 41.98 18.43
CA VAL A 404 11.14 43.08 19.07
C VAL A 404 11.77 43.43 20.42
N LEU A 405 12.02 42.43 21.26
CA LEU A 405 12.65 42.61 22.58
C LEU A 405 14.05 43.24 22.48
N TYR A 406 14.84 42.82 21.50
CA TYR A 406 16.15 43.41 21.25
C TYR A 406 16.05 44.90 20.87
N ARG A 407 15.10 45.24 19.98
CA ARG A 407 14.88 46.64 19.56
C ARG A 407 14.41 47.53 20.72
N THR A 408 13.48 47.07 21.54
CA THR A 408 12.97 47.84 22.68
C THR A 408 14.07 48.08 23.72
N HIS A 409 14.87 47.06 24.03
CA HIS A 409 16.00 47.19 24.95
C HIS A 409 17.03 48.23 24.45
N ARG A 410 17.41 48.17 23.16
CA ARG A 410 18.36 49.11 22.58
C ARG A 410 17.85 50.55 22.56
N SER A 411 16.56 50.75 22.32
CA SER A 411 15.93 52.08 22.39
C SER A 411 15.95 52.65 23.80
N GLY A 412 15.76 51.82 24.83
CA GLY A 412 15.82 52.24 26.23
C GLY A 412 17.20 52.79 26.64
N ILE A 413 18.29 52.18 26.17
CA ILE A 413 19.66 52.63 26.45
C ILE A 413 19.90 54.04 25.90
N LYS A 414 19.48 54.31 24.66
CA LYS A 414 19.69 55.62 24.00
C LYS A 414 18.91 56.78 24.64
N LEU A 415 17.80 56.49 25.31
CA LEU A 415 17.01 57.52 25.99
C LEU A 415 17.70 58.00 27.28
N LYS A 416 18.34 57.09 28.03
CA LYS A 416 19.05 57.42 29.28
C LYS A 416 20.18 58.42 29.06
N GLU A 417 20.97 58.27 27.99
CA GLU A 417 22.09 59.19 27.69
C GLU A 417 21.64 60.63 27.44
N ARG A 418 20.40 60.86 26.97
CA ARG A 418 19.89 62.21 26.66
C ARG A 418 19.40 62.98 27.88
N VAL A 419 19.21 62.31 29.01
CA VAL A 419 18.69 62.93 30.25
C VAL A 419 19.83 63.38 31.17
N THR A 420 21.01 62.73 31.10
CA THR A 420 22.11 62.93 32.06
C THR A 420 22.93 64.21 31.86
N PHE A 421 23.11 64.68 30.63
CA PHE A 421 24.01 65.80 30.31
C PHE A 421 23.30 66.94 29.57
N ASP A 422 23.66 68.19 29.87
CA ASP A 422 23.24 69.34 29.07
C ASP A 422 23.81 69.23 27.64
N LYS A 423 22.95 69.42 26.64
CA LYS A 423 23.30 69.18 25.23
C LYS A 423 24.38 70.14 24.73
N LEU A 424 24.40 71.37 25.25
CA LEU A 424 25.31 72.41 24.79
C LEU A 424 26.65 72.34 25.51
N THR A 425 26.62 72.31 26.84
CA THR A 425 27.81 72.47 27.69
C THR A 425 28.44 71.16 28.15
N ARG A 426 27.75 70.02 27.95
CA ARG A 426 28.20 68.67 28.35
C ARG A 426 28.51 68.47 29.84
N VAL A 427 28.18 69.45 30.69
CA VAL A 427 28.06 69.25 32.14
C VAL A 427 26.71 68.61 32.47
N PHE A 428 26.45 68.32 33.74
CA PHE A 428 25.17 67.70 34.11
C PHE A 428 23.99 68.60 33.74
N SER A 429 22.92 67.98 33.23
CA SER A 429 21.64 68.66 33.06
C SER A 429 21.11 69.06 34.43
N ARG A 430 20.22 70.06 34.49
CA ARG A 430 19.60 70.50 35.75
C ARG A 430 19.06 69.33 36.58
N ASP A 431 18.21 68.51 35.97
CA ASP A 431 17.57 67.38 36.66
C ASP A 431 18.61 66.41 37.23
N HIS A 432 19.65 66.07 36.45
CA HIS A 432 20.68 65.16 36.91
C HIS A 432 21.59 65.78 37.99
N PHE A 433 21.88 67.08 37.89
CA PHE A 433 22.65 67.76 38.92
C PHE A 433 21.87 67.86 40.24
N GLU A 434 20.56 68.12 40.19
CA GLU A 434 19.69 68.10 41.38
C GLU A 434 19.68 66.71 42.04
N ASP A 435 19.61 65.62 41.26
CA ASP A 435 19.73 64.24 41.76
C ASP A 435 21.09 63.96 42.43
N VAL A 436 22.18 64.40 41.80
CA VAL A 436 23.56 64.26 42.32
C VAL A 436 23.72 65.06 43.62
N LEU A 437 23.18 66.28 43.68
CA LEU A 437 23.18 67.11 44.87
C LEU A 437 22.37 66.47 46.01
N ALA A 438 21.16 65.98 45.75
CA ALA A 438 20.31 65.33 46.75
C ALA A 438 21.00 64.07 47.33
N THR A 439 21.62 63.27 46.46
CA THR A 439 22.37 62.09 46.86
C THR A 439 23.58 62.46 47.72
N SER A 440 24.37 63.45 47.29
CA SER A 440 25.57 63.90 48.00
C SER A 440 25.25 64.53 49.35
N LEU A 441 24.17 65.29 49.47
CA LEU A 441 23.71 65.85 50.75
C LEU A 441 23.30 64.75 51.73
N THR A 442 22.62 63.70 51.25
CA THR A 442 22.23 62.56 52.08
C THR A 442 23.46 61.84 52.63
N VAL A 443 24.46 61.60 51.78
CA VAL A 443 25.75 61.00 52.20
C VAL A 443 26.48 61.89 53.19
N ALA A 444 26.60 63.18 52.88
CA ALA A 444 27.35 64.12 53.69
C ALA A 444 26.68 64.36 55.07
N GLN A 445 25.35 64.35 55.15
CA GLN A 445 24.63 64.42 56.42
C GLN A 445 24.91 63.20 57.30
N GLY A 446 24.88 62.00 56.72
CA GLY A 446 25.13 60.75 57.44
C GLY A 446 26.57 60.61 57.94
N GLN A 447 27.53 61.16 57.20
CA GLN A 447 28.97 61.05 57.48
C GLN A 447 29.58 62.33 58.10
N GLN A 448 28.76 63.38 58.33
CA GLN A 448 29.21 64.71 58.74
C GLN A 448 30.33 65.27 57.85
N GLN A 449 30.28 64.95 56.55
CA GLN A 449 31.28 65.40 55.57
C GLN A 449 31.08 66.87 55.23
N LYS A 450 32.19 67.48 54.80
CA LYS A 450 32.22 68.86 54.34
C LYS A 450 31.72 68.93 52.90
N LEU A 451 30.78 69.81 52.61
CA LEU A 451 30.20 69.92 51.27
C LEU A 451 30.04 71.40 50.90
N GLY A 452 30.77 71.81 49.87
CA GLY A 452 30.70 73.15 49.30
C GLY A 452 29.68 73.21 48.17
N PHE A 453 28.94 74.31 48.10
CA PHE A 453 28.01 74.57 47.01
C PHE A 453 28.25 75.97 46.46
N VAL A 454 28.53 76.05 45.16
CA VAL A 454 28.80 77.30 44.46
C VAL A 454 27.75 77.49 43.39
N LEU A 455 27.10 78.64 43.39
CA LEU A 455 26.24 79.07 42.29
C LEU A 455 26.95 80.22 41.57
N PHE A 456 27.06 80.13 40.25
CA PHE A 456 27.63 81.21 39.46
C PHE A 456 26.79 81.54 38.23
N ASP A 457 26.89 82.80 37.86
CA ASP A 457 26.20 83.38 36.71
C ASP A 457 27.19 84.23 35.91
N LEU A 458 27.12 84.12 34.59
CA LEU A 458 27.96 84.90 33.68
C LEU A 458 27.49 86.35 33.63
N ASP A 459 28.36 87.26 34.05
CA ASP A 459 28.05 88.68 34.13
C ASP A 459 27.77 89.25 32.74
N HIS A 460 26.68 90.03 32.63
CA HIS A 460 26.29 90.69 31.39
C HIS A 460 26.11 89.73 30.19
N PHE A 461 25.83 88.44 30.42
CA PHE A 461 25.70 87.45 29.34
C PHE A 461 24.63 87.82 28.31
N LYS A 462 23.51 88.40 28.74
CA LYS A 462 22.51 88.94 27.82
C LYS A 462 23.09 89.99 26.87
N GLN A 463 24.00 90.85 27.33
CA GLN A 463 24.66 91.84 26.49
C GLN A 463 25.58 91.18 25.45
N VAL A 464 26.25 90.08 25.80
CA VAL A 464 27.04 89.28 24.85
C VAL A 464 26.13 88.70 23.76
N ASN A 465 24.98 88.13 24.12
CA ASN A 465 24.00 87.65 23.16
C ASN A 465 23.45 88.76 22.27
N ASP A 466 23.07 89.89 22.87
CA ASP A 466 22.45 91.02 22.17
C ASP A 466 23.46 91.72 21.23
N SER A 467 24.76 91.70 21.57
CA SER A 467 25.82 92.37 20.80
C SER A 467 26.47 91.48 19.74
N TYR A 468 26.60 90.17 19.99
CA TYR A 468 27.40 89.25 19.18
C TYR A 468 26.64 87.99 18.72
N GLY A 469 25.34 87.90 19.03
CA GLY A 469 24.45 86.82 18.62
C GLY A 469 24.52 85.57 19.51
N HIS A 470 23.45 84.77 19.45
CA HIS A 470 23.29 83.56 20.27
C HIS A 470 24.38 82.50 20.05
N GLN A 471 24.99 82.42 18.86
CA GLN A 471 26.10 81.49 18.62
C GLN A 471 27.34 81.83 19.46
N THR A 472 27.63 83.13 19.61
CA THR A 472 28.72 83.61 20.45
C THR A 472 28.39 83.39 21.93
N GLY A 473 27.13 83.59 22.34
CA GLY A 473 26.68 83.23 23.68
C GLY A 473 26.78 81.74 23.98
N ASP A 474 26.38 80.87 23.06
CA ASP A 474 26.50 79.42 23.18
C ASP A 474 27.96 78.99 23.34
N TRP A 475 28.86 79.60 22.58
CA TRP A 475 30.31 79.40 22.72
C TRP A 475 30.81 79.86 24.09
N VAL A 476 30.36 81.02 24.59
CA VAL A 476 30.72 81.53 25.92
C VAL A 476 30.26 80.57 27.02
N LEU A 477 29.05 80.01 26.92
CA LEU A 477 28.55 79.01 27.86
C LEU A 477 29.39 77.73 27.85
N GLN A 478 29.81 77.27 26.67
CA GLN A 478 30.68 76.10 26.53
C GLN A 478 32.05 76.34 27.15
N GLN A 479 32.66 77.50 26.89
CA GLN A 479 33.98 77.83 27.43
C GLN A 479 33.91 78.07 28.94
N ALA A 480 32.87 78.72 29.45
CA ALA A 480 32.68 78.88 30.89
C ALA A 480 32.52 77.54 31.61
N ALA A 481 31.71 76.63 31.05
CA ALA A 481 31.54 75.28 31.60
C ALA A 481 32.85 74.48 31.57
N ASN A 482 33.63 74.58 30.49
CA ASN A 482 34.92 73.91 30.35
C ASN A 482 35.96 74.50 31.32
N ALA A 483 36.08 75.83 31.37
CA ALA A 483 36.97 76.53 32.30
C ALA A 483 36.67 76.16 33.75
N ALA A 484 35.39 76.15 34.13
CA ALA A 484 34.97 75.70 35.45
C ALA A 484 35.33 74.22 35.66
N GLN A 485 35.00 73.32 34.73
CA GLN A 485 35.28 71.88 34.86
C GLN A 485 36.78 71.57 34.99
N GLN A 486 37.67 72.33 34.34
CA GLN A 486 39.12 72.17 34.46
C GLN A 486 39.66 72.53 35.85
N CYS A 487 38.97 73.39 36.60
CA CYS A 487 39.29 73.70 37.99
C CYS A 487 38.80 72.62 38.98
N LEU A 488 37.94 71.69 38.54
CA LEU A 488 37.24 70.74 39.40
C LEU A 488 37.89 69.35 39.40
N ARG A 489 37.78 68.64 40.53
CA ARG A 489 38.20 67.25 40.64
C ARG A 489 37.12 66.31 40.11
N LYS A 490 37.49 65.05 39.82
CA LYS A 490 36.52 64.02 39.41
C LYS A 490 35.40 63.75 40.42
N SER A 491 35.64 64.06 41.70
CA SER A 491 34.64 63.95 42.78
C SER A 491 33.66 65.11 42.81
N ASP A 492 34.04 66.25 42.23
CA ASP A 492 33.21 67.45 42.19
C ASP A 492 32.26 67.36 40.99
N ALA A 493 31.08 67.96 41.12
CA ALA A 493 30.09 67.97 40.05
C ALA A 493 29.81 69.40 39.60
N ILE A 494 29.57 69.58 38.31
CA ILE A 494 29.10 70.83 37.73
C ILE A 494 27.86 70.54 36.90
N GLY A 495 26.86 71.41 37.02
CA GLY A 495 25.63 71.35 36.24
C GLY A 495 25.18 72.72 35.80
N ARG A 496 24.46 72.77 34.68
CA ARG A 496 23.83 74.00 34.19
C ARG A 496 22.39 74.04 34.69
N ILE A 497 22.08 75.03 35.52
CA ILE A 497 20.79 75.14 36.23
C ILE A 497 19.81 76.05 35.49
N GLY A 498 20.34 77.03 34.75
CA GLY A 498 19.56 78.02 34.00
C GLY A 498 20.20 78.40 32.66
N GLY A 499 19.78 79.54 32.11
CA GLY A 499 20.28 80.06 30.83
C GLY A 499 21.79 80.31 30.86
N GLU A 500 22.26 81.09 31.81
CA GLU A 500 23.69 81.39 32.04
C GLU A 500 24.18 81.01 33.44
N GLU A 501 23.34 80.27 34.17
CA GLU A 501 23.56 79.90 35.56
C GLU A 501 24.08 78.46 35.67
N PHE A 502 25.14 78.30 36.45
CA PHE A 502 25.79 77.04 36.73
C PHE A 502 25.90 76.82 38.22
N ALA A 503 25.79 75.56 38.64
CA ALA A 503 26.05 75.16 40.00
C ALA A 503 27.21 74.17 40.04
N ILE A 504 28.03 74.29 41.08
CA ILE A 504 29.14 73.39 41.37
C ILE A 504 28.91 72.81 42.76
N LEU A 505 29.08 71.51 42.85
CA LEU A 505 29.10 70.76 44.09
C LEU A 505 30.53 70.31 44.38
N LEU A 506 31.07 70.74 45.51
CA LEU A 506 32.45 70.48 45.92
C LEU A 506 32.45 69.50 47.09
N GLN A 507 33.06 68.33 46.88
CA GLN A 507 33.17 67.32 47.93
C GLN A 507 34.33 67.65 48.88
N ASP A 508 34.14 67.36 50.16
CA ASP A 508 35.13 67.54 51.24
C ASP A 508 35.71 68.96 51.35
N CYS A 509 34.90 69.98 51.03
CA CYS A 509 35.30 71.39 51.10
C CYS A 509 34.54 72.15 52.19
N ASP A 510 35.25 72.85 53.08
CA ASP A 510 34.65 73.89 53.93
C ASP A 510 34.58 75.23 53.18
N LEU A 511 34.11 76.28 53.87
CA LEU A 511 33.83 77.57 53.24
C LEU A 511 35.09 78.19 52.63
N SER A 512 36.24 78.06 53.30
CA SER A 512 37.52 78.61 52.82
C SER A 512 37.99 77.90 51.55
N MET A 513 37.96 76.56 51.56
CA MET A 513 38.32 75.76 50.38
C MET A 513 37.35 75.98 49.22
N SER A 514 36.05 76.07 49.52
CA SER A 514 35.01 76.31 48.51
C SER A 514 35.16 77.68 47.88
N TRP A 515 35.48 78.70 48.69
CA TRP A 515 35.77 80.05 48.20
C TRP A 515 37.02 80.08 47.32
N ALA A 516 38.11 79.43 47.73
CA ALA A 516 39.34 79.37 46.93
C ALA A 516 39.14 78.68 45.57
N LEU A 517 38.36 77.59 45.54
CA LEU A 517 37.98 76.92 44.28
C LEU A 517 37.06 77.79 43.42
N ALA A 518 36.06 78.44 44.03
CA ALA A 518 35.21 79.39 43.31
C ALA A 518 36.03 80.55 42.72
N GLU A 519 37.05 81.04 43.42
CA GLU A 519 37.92 82.10 42.92
C GLU A 519 38.82 81.62 41.78
N SER A 520 39.27 80.36 41.84
CA SER A 520 39.98 79.73 40.73
C SER A 520 39.10 79.62 39.48
N VAL A 521 37.83 79.22 39.65
CA VAL A 521 36.84 79.18 38.56
C VAL A 521 36.59 80.58 38.01
N ARG A 522 36.45 81.60 38.86
CA ARG A 522 36.27 82.99 38.44
C ARG A 522 37.42 83.49 37.58
N LEU A 523 38.66 83.25 38.02
CA LEU A 523 39.86 83.63 37.30
C LEU A 523 39.98 82.89 35.97
N ALA A 524 39.69 81.58 35.95
CA ALA A 524 39.70 80.78 34.73
C ALA A 524 38.66 81.27 33.71
N ILE A 525 37.47 81.72 34.17
CA ILE A 525 36.45 82.33 33.29
C ILE A 525 36.93 83.70 32.79
N ALA A 526 37.53 84.51 33.64
CA ALA A 526 38.05 85.83 33.27
C ALA A 526 39.22 85.77 32.26
N ASP A 527 39.95 84.64 32.21
CA ASP A 527 41.08 84.39 31.31
C ASP A 527 40.66 83.75 29.96
N ILE A 528 39.35 83.55 29.72
CA ILE A 528 38.87 83.00 28.45
C ILE A 528 39.24 83.94 27.30
N ASP A 529 40.09 83.44 26.39
CA ASP A 529 40.44 84.13 25.14
C ASP A 529 39.25 84.13 24.18
N THR A 530 38.61 85.29 23.98
CA THR A 530 37.45 85.42 23.09
C THR A 530 37.81 85.56 21.62
N THR A 531 39.09 85.66 21.25
CA THR A 531 39.51 85.84 19.85
C THR A 531 38.95 84.78 18.87
N PRO A 532 38.73 83.50 19.25
CA PRO A 532 38.14 82.50 18.35
C PRO A 532 36.68 82.81 17.95
N THR A 533 35.98 83.68 18.68
CA THR A 533 34.63 84.14 18.31
C THR A 533 34.63 85.19 17.19
N GLY A 534 35.80 85.73 16.84
CA GLY A 534 35.93 86.88 15.95
C GLY A 534 35.64 88.24 16.62
N HIS A 535 35.35 88.24 17.91
CA HIS A 535 35.07 89.44 18.71
C HIS A 535 36.01 89.55 19.92
N GLN A 536 36.34 90.78 20.32
CA GLN A 536 37.17 91.05 21.49
C GLN A 536 36.29 91.63 22.61
N PHE A 537 36.04 90.81 23.64
CA PHE A 537 35.31 91.19 24.85
C PHE A 537 35.81 90.37 26.03
N SER A 538 35.43 90.73 27.26
CA SER A 538 35.78 89.95 28.45
C SER A 538 34.57 89.18 28.95
N VAL A 539 34.77 87.91 29.30
CA VAL A 539 33.78 87.09 29.99
C VAL A 539 34.11 87.15 31.48
N THR A 540 33.17 87.55 32.32
CA THR A 540 33.35 87.49 33.78
C THR A 540 32.18 86.76 34.42
N ALA A 541 32.39 86.24 35.62
CA ALA A 541 31.33 85.58 36.38
C ALA A 541 31.28 86.13 37.80
N SER A 542 30.06 86.24 38.32
CA SER A 542 29.83 86.44 39.75
C SER A 542 29.50 85.08 40.37
N LEU A 543 30.03 84.83 41.57
CA LEU A 543 29.86 83.54 42.25
C LEU A 543 29.42 83.74 43.70
N GLY A 544 28.43 82.95 44.13
CA GLY A 544 28.00 82.86 45.51
C GLY A 544 28.36 81.50 46.09
N VAL A 545 28.96 81.49 47.28
CA VAL A 545 29.43 80.27 47.95
C VAL A 545 28.66 80.04 49.24
N SER A 546 28.19 78.81 49.42
CA SER A 546 27.57 78.31 50.65
C SER A 546 28.15 76.93 51.01
N THR A 547 28.02 76.51 52.26
CA THR A 547 28.41 75.16 52.69
C THR A 547 27.31 74.48 53.47
N ALA A 548 27.26 73.15 53.37
CA ALA A 548 26.30 72.34 54.10
C ALA A 548 26.53 72.36 55.61
N GLN A 549 27.77 72.52 56.07
CA GLN A 549 28.05 72.61 57.52
C GLN A 549 27.50 73.89 58.13
N ASP A 550 27.55 75.00 57.40
CA ASP A 550 27.14 76.31 57.93
C ASP A 550 25.62 76.52 57.85
N TYR A 551 24.95 75.99 56.81
CA TYR A 551 23.53 76.25 56.52
C TYR A 551 22.63 75.01 56.53
N GLY A 552 23.21 73.84 56.79
CA GLY A 552 22.55 72.54 56.85
C GLY A 552 22.52 71.78 55.53
N TYR A 553 22.30 70.46 55.62
CA TYR A 553 22.28 69.51 54.50
C TYR A 553 20.95 69.53 53.73
N SER A 554 20.52 70.72 53.27
CA SER A 554 19.30 70.89 52.46
C SER A 554 19.62 71.63 51.18
N ALA A 555 19.34 71.00 50.03
CA ALA A 555 19.58 71.58 48.71
C ALA A 555 18.93 72.96 48.58
N ARG A 556 17.66 73.09 48.97
CA ARG A 556 16.92 74.35 48.93
C ARG A 556 17.59 75.47 49.75
N LYS A 557 18.15 75.13 50.92
CA LYS A 557 18.86 76.11 51.77
C LYS A 557 20.17 76.53 51.13
N LEU A 558 20.97 75.58 50.63
CA LEU A 558 22.25 75.88 49.97
C LEU A 558 22.05 76.72 48.71
N PHE A 559 21.07 76.39 47.88
CA PHE A 559 20.71 77.20 46.72
C PHE A 559 20.31 78.62 47.13
N ALA A 560 19.40 78.78 48.10
CA ALA A 560 18.94 80.09 48.52
C ALA A 560 20.08 80.96 49.09
N VAL A 561 20.99 80.35 49.85
CA VAL A 561 22.13 81.06 50.46
C VAL A 561 23.19 81.41 49.42
N ALA A 562 23.52 80.48 48.52
CA ALA A 562 24.45 80.76 47.43
C ALA A 562 23.87 81.80 46.46
N ASP A 563 22.57 81.80 46.21
CA ASP A 563 21.89 82.82 45.40
C ASP A 563 21.95 84.21 46.06
N GLU A 564 21.72 84.29 47.37
CA GLU A 564 21.87 85.56 48.10
C GLU A 564 23.31 86.08 48.01
N ALA A 565 24.30 85.21 48.18
CA ALA A 565 25.71 85.58 48.04
C ALA A 565 26.06 86.00 46.60
N LEU A 566 25.55 85.28 45.60
CA LEU A 566 25.71 85.61 44.18
C LEU A 566 25.10 86.98 43.87
N TYR A 567 23.91 87.26 44.42
CA TYR A 567 23.26 88.55 44.29
C TYR A 567 24.10 89.69 44.89
N GLN A 568 24.70 89.46 46.07
CA GLN A 568 25.65 90.40 46.67
C GLN A 568 26.89 90.60 45.77
N ALA A 569 27.42 89.53 45.17
CA ALA A 569 28.55 89.62 44.24
C ALA A 569 28.21 90.54 43.05
N LYS A 570 27.00 90.39 42.49
CA LYS A 570 26.51 91.25 41.41
C LYS A 570 26.32 92.70 41.83
N GLN A 571 25.82 92.97 43.05
CA GLN A 571 25.64 94.33 43.55
C GLN A 571 26.95 95.05 43.86
N GLN A 572 27.96 94.34 44.36
CA GLN A 572 29.22 94.94 44.78
C GLN A 572 30.20 95.22 43.63
N GLY A 573 29.75 95.13 42.38
CA GLY A 573 30.54 95.45 41.20
C GLY A 573 30.89 94.25 40.31
N ARG A 574 30.27 93.09 40.52
CA ARG A 574 30.44 91.86 39.70
C ARG A 574 31.87 91.32 39.70
N ASN A 575 32.12 90.30 38.88
CA ASN A 575 33.41 89.60 38.73
C ASN A 575 34.09 89.31 40.07
N ARG A 576 33.36 88.68 41.00
CA ARG A 576 33.85 88.35 42.33
C ARG A 576 33.15 87.13 42.93
N VAL A 577 33.80 86.54 43.92
CA VAL A 577 33.24 85.49 44.77
C VAL A 577 32.80 86.08 46.10
N MET A 578 31.54 85.91 46.45
CA MET A 578 31.01 86.25 47.78
C MET A 578 30.72 84.96 48.56
N PRO A 579 31.34 84.76 49.74
CA PRO A 579 30.91 83.74 50.67
C PRO A 579 29.77 84.28 51.54
N GLN A 580 28.71 83.49 51.76
CA GLN A 580 27.77 83.83 52.83
C GLN A 580 28.35 83.38 54.17
N VAL A 581 28.73 84.33 55.03
CA VAL A 581 29.20 84.04 56.39
C VAL A 581 28.00 84.06 57.36
N PRO A 582 27.82 83.05 58.23
CA PRO A 582 26.74 83.06 59.21
C PRO A 582 26.83 84.32 60.09
N ARG A 583 25.73 85.07 60.24
CA ARG A 583 25.69 86.18 61.19
C ARG A 583 25.80 85.59 62.61
N GLN A 584 26.92 85.85 63.29
CA GLN A 584 27.04 85.61 64.72
C GLN A 584 26.04 86.53 65.44
N PHE A 585 25.05 85.93 66.11
CA PHE A 585 24.25 86.60 67.14
C PHE A 585 24.82 86.26 68.51
#